data_AF-A0A848YVR4-F1
#
_entry.id   AF-A0A848YVR4-F1
#
_cell.length_a   1.000
_cell.length_b   1.000
_cell.length_c   1.000
_cell.angle_alpha   90.00
_cell.angle_beta   90.00
_cell.angle_gamma   90.00
#
_symmetry.space_group_name_H-M   'P 1'
#
loop_
_entity.id
_entity.type
_entity.pdbx_description
1 polymer ?
#
loop_
_entity_poly.entity_id
_entity_poly.type
_entity_poly.pdbx_seq_one_letter_code
_entity_poly.pdbx_strand_id
1 'polypeptide(L)'
;MNLVQMETSRTLLGSATVDMLMKVHDDALWILENMGVGCKQPDMLDVFRQFEADGKAIVYDNRVYIMSELVRDCLAKVPGIEQFFVPRNSFFVGGTAPYVYDDAVGVGGVLPTPDHVKRIAQIAEANPVVAGMGRGLKLKNEVDQIDVMVDNCTKPLYYAVTSERTLERAKQIYQQRGKEMIVFCLTRPPLEVNENFSDNFVQVVRAGLPVFISAMPMAGISAPYCYNGVLAMTHAEVLFGICTAQLLRPGHTCIHAGFPTIADPRFEYNPNYGLKSHFMLNLLQAHLNLILDLPTFQSGCTTNEEHPTERALDDARTGQALCKKYGFHMMRHSFGFLRHLVDFSFAKMEAAIRIAEEVTADEAPDVKMPIYDERGMESIQRVGLGMYMDDSLTTANIGCVFVD
;
A
#
# COMPACT_ATOMS: atom_id res chain seq x y z
N MET A 1 7.79 -14.15 -13.45
CA MET A 1 6.34 -13.96 -13.64
C MET A 1 5.62 -15.26 -13.31
N ASN A 2 4.49 -15.18 -12.62
CA ASN A 2 3.65 -16.30 -12.24
C ASN A 2 2.52 -16.49 -13.28
N LEU A 3 2.73 -17.42 -14.22
CA LEU A 3 1.80 -17.66 -15.34
C LEU A 3 0.42 -18.17 -14.88
N VAL A 4 0.38 -18.98 -13.83
CA VAL A 4 -0.88 -19.50 -13.25
C VAL A 4 -1.72 -18.33 -12.70
N GLN A 5 -1.07 -17.40 -12.01
CA GLN A 5 -1.72 -16.23 -11.46
C GLN A 5 -2.14 -15.22 -12.54
N MET A 6 -1.39 -15.11 -13.63
CA MET A 6 -1.82 -14.34 -14.81
C MET A 6 -3.13 -14.88 -15.38
N GLU A 7 -3.25 -16.21 -15.52
CA GLU A 7 -4.45 -16.79 -16.11
C GLU A 7 -5.68 -16.75 -15.18
N THR A 8 -5.42 -16.88 -13.88
CA THR A 8 -6.43 -16.62 -12.83
C THR A 8 -6.93 -15.17 -12.91
N SER A 9 -6.00 -14.21 -13.07
CA SER A 9 -6.36 -12.80 -13.19
C SER A 9 -7.12 -12.48 -14.48
N ARG A 10 -6.79 -13.14 -15.61
CA ARG A 10 -7.53 -12.99 -16.87
C ARG A 10 -8.96 -13.51 -16.75
N THR A 11 -9.15 -14.61 -16.05
CA THR A 11 -10.48 -15.17 -15.76
C THR A 11 -11.33 -14.20 -14.92
N LEU A 12 -10.73 -13.58 -13.92
CA LEU A 12 -11.44 -12.73 -12.95
C LEU A 12 -11.65 -11.29 -13.45
N LEU A 13 -10.66 -10.72 -14.14
CA LEU A 13 -10.64 -9.30 -14.54
C LEU A 13 -10.85 -9.08 -16.05
N GLY A 14 -10.78 -10.14 -16.86
CA GLY A 14 -10.75 -10.06 -18.31
C GLY A 14 -9.36 -9.79 -18.88
N SER A 15 -9.11 -10.31 -20.10
CA SER A 15 -7.82 -10.18 -20.78
C SER A 15 -7.37 -8.74 -20.98
N ALA A 16 -8.26 -7.84 -21.43
CA ALA A 16 -7.91 -6.44 -21.69
C ALA A 16 -7.40 -5.71 -20.43
N THR A 17 -7.96 -6.03 -19.27
CA THR A 17 -7.54 -5.47 -17.97
C THR A 17 -6.17 -6.01 -17.57
N VAL A 18 -5.92 -7.31 -17.76
CA VAL A 18 -4.62 -7.90 -17.47
C VAL A 18 -3.55 -7.35 -18.43
N ASP A 19 -3.88 -7.18 -19.71
CA ASP A 19 -2.98 -6.57 -20.69
C ASP A 19 -2.67 -5.11 -20.30
N MET A 20 -3.65 -4.36 -19.78
CA MET A 20 -3.43 -3.04 -19.17
C MET A 20 -2.46 -3.13 -17.98
N LEU A 21 -2.61 -4.08 -17.06
CA LEU A 21 -1.69 -4.24 -15.92
C LEU A 21 -0.26 -4.56 -16.36
N MET A 22 -0.08 -5.37 -17.41
CA MET A 22 1.25 -5.62 -17.96
C MET A 22 1.84 -4.35 -18.57
N LYS A 23 1.02 -3.54 -19.24
CA LYS A 23 1.47 -2.25 -19.75
C LYS A 23 1.80 -1.26 -18.63
N VAL A 24 1.05 -1.28 -17.52
CA VAL A 24 1.38 -0.52 -16.29
C VAL A 24 2.76 -0.90 -15.75
N HIS A 25 3.14 -2.18 -15.80
CA HIS A 25 4.49 -2.60 -15.42
C HIS A 25 5.54 -1.97 -16.32
N ASP A 26 5.36 -2.03 -17.65
CA ASP A 26 6.29 -1.42 -18.61
C ASP A 26 6.36 0.10 -18.46
N ASP A 27 5.22 0.75 -18.21
CA ASP A 27 5.13 2.19 -17.95
C ASP A 27 5.90 2.57 -16.67
N ALA A 28 5.81 1.76 -15.61
CA ALA A 28 6.58 1.98 -14.38
C ALA A 28 8.09 1.82 -14.59
N LEU A 29 8.52 0.87 -15.42
CA LEU A 29 9.92 0.73 -15.82
C LEU A 29 10.38 1.96 -16.61
N TRP A 30 9.57 2.44 -17.55
CA TRP A 30 9.86 3.67 -18.30
C TRP A 30 10.02 4.88 -17.38
N ILE A 31 9.15 5.03 -16.36
CA ILE A 31 9.24 6.10 -15.36
C ILE A 31 10.59 6.04 -14.63
N LEU A 32 11.00 4.86 -14.14
CA LEU A 32 12.28 4.69 -13.45
C LEU A 32 13.48 4.98 -14.35
N GLU A 33 13.41 4.60 -15.63
CA GLU A 33 14.47 4.81 -16.61
C GLU A 33 14.63 6.27 -17.02
N ASN A 34 13.52 6.99 -17.22
CA ASN A 34 13.52 8.29 -17.89
C ASN A 34 13.30 9.46 -16.94
N MET A 35 12.61 9.24 -15.82
CA MET A 35 12.33 10.27 -14.81
C MET A 35 13.14 10.07 -13.55
N GLY A 36 13.47 8.83 -13.21
CA GLY A 36 14.21 8.46 -12.02
C GLY A 36 13.49 8.82 -10.72
N VAL A 37 14.17 8.61 -9.59
CA VAL A 37 13.68 8.96 -8.24
C VAL A 37 14.72 9.82 -7.54
N GLY A 38 14.34 10.97 -7.00
CA GLY A 38 15.23 11.82 -6.23
C GLY A 38 15.57 11.17 -4.89
N CYS A 39 16.85 11.20 -4.50
CA CYS A 39 17.37 10.52 -3.32
C CYS A 39 18.63 11.23 -2.82
N LYS A 40 18.69 11.52 -1.53
CA LYS A 40 19.84 12.14 -0.86
C LYS A 40 20.52 11.18 0.12
N GLN A 41 19.91 10.04 0.40
CA GLN A 41 20.43 9.05 1.34
C GLN A 41 21.71 8.40 0.78
N PRO A 42 22.87 8.54 1.44
CA PRO A 42 24.15 8.13 0.87
C PRO A 42 24.28 6.65 0.53
N ASP A 43 23.85 5.75 1.42
CA ASP A 43 23.94 4.31 1.19
C ASP A 43 23.08 3.84 0.01
N MET A 44 21.89 4.44 -0.18
CA MET A 44 21.03 4.17 -1.34
C MET A 44 21.74 4.61 -2.63
N LEU A 45 22.29 5.83 -2.66
CA LEU A 45 23.04 6.32 -3.81
C LEU A 45 24.24 5.43 -4.12
N ASP A 46 24.99 5.01 -3.10
CA ASP A 46 26.20 4.22 -3.26
C ASP A 46 25.93 2.82 -3.82
N VAL A 47 24.81 2.17 -3.43
CA VAL A 47 24.47 0.87 -4.03
C VAL A 47 24.07 0.99 -5.50
N PHE A 48 23.47 2.11 -5.94
CA PHE A 48 23.17 2.32 -7.36
C PHE A 48 24.38 2.73 -8.17
N ARG A 49 25.31 3.53 -7.61
CA ARG A 49 26.58 3.92 -8.28
C ARG A 49 27.42 2.73 -8.72
N GLN A 50 27.33 1.61 -8.00
CA GLN A 50 28.03 0.37 -8.37
C GLN A 50 27.62 -0.20 -9.74
N PHE A 51 26.47 0.24 -10.28
CA PHE A 51 25.90 -0.22 -11.55
C PHE A 51 26.06 0.80 -12.69
N GLU A 52 26.73 1.93 -12.47
CA GLU A 52 26.96 2.96 -13.50
C GLU A 52 27.88 2.48 -14.62
N ALA A 53 28.93 1.73 -14.27
CA ALA A 53 29.88 1.20 -15.25
C ALA A 53 29.23 0.23 -16.25
N ASP A 54 28.20 -0.50 -15.80
CA ASP A 54 27.43 -1.44 -16.61
C ASP A 54 26.23 -0.76 -17.32
N GLY A 55 26.03 0.53 -17.09
CA GLY A 55 24.88 1.29 -17.62
C GLY A 55 23.53 0.84 -17.06
N LYS A 56 23.51 0.09 -15.95
CA LYS A 56 22.29 -0.50 -15.36
C LYS A 56 21.57 0.44 -14.39
N ALA A 57 22.29 1.42 -13.85
CA ALA A 57 21.73 2.55 -13.12
C ALA A 57 22.58 3.80 -13.40
N ILE A 58 21.98 4.98 -13.23
CA ILE A 58 22.69 6.27 -13.31
C ILE A 58 22.30 7.09 -12.09
N VAL A 59 23.29 7.62 -11.37
CA VAL A 59 23.08 8.57 -10.28
C VAL A 59 23.57 9.95 -10.72
N TYR A 60 22.62 10.83 -11.01
CA TYR A 60 22.92 12.19 -11.47
C TYR A 60 22.12 13.20 -10.64
N ASP A 61 22.79 14.20 -10.07
CA ASP A 61 22.17 15.27 -9.26
C ASP A 61 21.17 14.76 -8.19
N ASN A 62 21.63 13.81 -7.35
CA ASN A 62 20.79 13.18 -6.33
C ASN A 62 19.49 12.57 -6.91
N ARG A 63 19.53 12.07 -8.14
CA ARG A 63 18.43 11.36 -8.78
C ARG A 63 18.94 10.06 -9.36
N VAL A 64 18.21 8.99 -9.08
CA VAL A 64 18.55 7.63 -9.46
C VAL A 64 17.67 7.20 -10.61
N TYR A 65 18.28 6.87 -11.74
CA TYR A 65 17.63 6.26 -12.90
C TYR A 65 17.97 4.77 -12.91
N ILE A 66 16.97 3.91 -13.03
CA ILE A 66 17.15 2.45 -12.91
C ILE A 66 16.71 1.80 -14.21
N MET A 67 17.59 1.06 -14.86
CA MET A 67 17.26 0.36 -16.10
C MET A 67 16.39 -0.86 -15.83
N SER A 68 15.51 -1.18 -16.78
CA SER A 68 14.60 -2.33 -16.71
C SER A 68 15.31 -3.63 -16.39
N GLU A 69 16.52 -3.82 -16.90
CA GLU A 69 17.33 -5.01 -16.60
C GLU A 69 17.64 -5.11 -15.11
N LEU A 70 18.09 -4.02 -14.47
CA LEU A 70 18.39 -4.02 -13.04
C LEU A 70 17.13 -4.21 -12.20
N VAL A 71 16.00 -3.64 -12.61
CA VAL A 71 14.71 -3.88 -11.95
C VAL A 71 14.35 -5.38 -12.01
N ARG A 72 14.45 -6.01 -13.19
CA ARG A 72 14.19 -7.45 -13.35
C ARG A 72 15.13 -8.30 -12.49
N ASP A 73 16.42 -7.97 -12.47
CA ASP A 73 17.43 -8.64 -11.64
C ASP A 73 17.12 -8.54 -10.14
N CYS A 74 16.61 -7.38 -9.69
CA CYS A 74 16.18 -7.19 -8.30
C CYS A 74 14.91 -7.98 -7.99
N LEU A 75 13.89 -7.89 -8.84
CA LEU A 75 12.62 -8.59 -8.65
C LEU A 75 12.80 -10.11 -8.60
N ALA A 76 13.69 -10.67 -9.42
CA ALA A 76 13.99 -12.11 -9.44
C ALA A 76 14.58 -12.63 -8.11
N LYS A 77 15.13 -11.75 -7.27
CA LYS A 77 15.72 -12.11 -5.97
C LYS A 77 14.71 -12.02 -4.82
N VAL A 78 13.58 -11.34 -4.99
CA VAL A 78 12.58 -11.20 -3.93
C VAL A 78 11.96 -12.57 -3.63
N PRO A 79 11.91 -13.02 -2.36
CA PRO A 79 11.17 -14.22 -2.00
C PRO A 79 9.69 -14.10 -2.40
N GLY A 80 9.21 -15.04 -3.22
CA GLY A 80 7.86 -15.02 -3.76
C GLY A 80 6.77 -15.35 -2.75
N ILE A 81 5.52 -15.38 -3.21
CA ILE A 81 4.32 -15.49 -2.34
C ILE A 81 4.33 -16.79 -1.51
N GLU A 82 4.72 -17.91 -2.11
CA GLU A 82 4.76 -19.22 -1.42
C GLU A 82 5.82 -19.29 -0.32
N GLN A 83 6.81 -18.39 -0.34
CA GLN A 83 7.83 -18.27 0.71
C GLN A 83 7.44 -17.24 1.78
N PHE A 84 6.32 -16.53 1.59
CA PHE A 84 5.87 -15.50 2.49
C PHE A 84 4.94 -16.08 3.57
N PHE A 85 5.11 -15.60 4.81
CA PHE A 85 4.47 -16.21 5.98
C PHE A 85 2.99 -15.85 6.17
N VAL A 86 2.48 -14.86 5.44
CA VAL A 86 1.06 -14.50 5.47
C VAL A 86 0.36 -15.15 4.27
N PRO A 87 -0.73 -15.90 4.47
CA PRO A 87 -1.44 -16.52 3.37
C PRO A 87 -2.22 -15.49 2.54
N ARG A 88 -2.63 -15.90 1.34
CA ARG A 88 -3.58 -15.13 0.51
C ARG A 88 -4.93 -14.95 1.20
N ASN A 89 -5.71 -14.00 0.71
CA ASN A 89 -7.03 -13.62 1.23
C ASN A 89 -7.01 -13.19 2.71
N SER A 90 -5.98 -12.48 3.11
CA SER A 90 -5.76 -12.07 4.50
C SER A 90 -6.19 -10.62 4.75
N PHE A 91 -7.26 -10.42 5.51
CA PHE A 91 -7.67 -9.09 5.97
C PHE A 91 -6.94 -8.69 7.24
N PHE A 92 -6.47 -7.45 7.29
CA PHE A 92 -5.76 -6.90 8.44
C PHE A 92 -6.49 -5.68 8.98
N VAL A 93 -6.48 -5.56 10.30
CA VAL A 93 -6.54 -4.23 10.92
C VAL A 93 -5.27 -3.53 10.50
N GLY A 94 -5.35 -2.32 9.98
CA GLY A 94 -4.13 -1.68 9.49
C GLY A 94 -4.28 -0.20 9.41
N GLY A 95 -3.21 0.55 9.23
CA GLY A 95 -3.24 2.02 9.23
C GLY A 95 -2.85 2.58 10.59
N THR A 96 -2.96 3.89 10.75
CA THR A 96 -2.52 4.58 11.97
C THR A 96 -3.40 5.81 12.17
N ALA A 97 -4.59 5.59 12.73
CA ALA A 97 -5.49 6.68 13.08
C ALA A 97 -4.88 7.49 14.23
N PRO A 98 -4.79 8.82 14.11
CA PRO A 98 -4.38 9.68 15.22
C PRO A 98 -5.38 9.71 16.37
N TYR A 99 -6.65 9.39 16.14
CA TYR A 99 -7.71 9.53 17.12
C TYR A 99 -8.63 8.31 17.20
N VAL A 100 -9.29 8.18 18.33
CA VAL A 100 -10.38 7.25 18.59
C VAL A 100 -11.71 7.99 18.37
N TYR A 101 -12.66 7.30 17.75
CA TYR A 101 -14.05 7.70 17.75
C TYR A 101 -14.73 7.12 19.00
N ASP A 102 -15.27 7.99 19.85
CA ASP A 102 -16.06 7.57 21.00
C ASP A 102 -17.45 7.14 20.53
N ASP A 103 -17.64 5.82 20.42
CA ASP A 103 -18.89 5.22 19.96
C ASP A 103 -20.09 5.50 20.89
N ALA A 104 -19.86 5.82 22.17
CA ALA A 104 -20.93 6.07 23.14
C ALA A 104 -21.41 7.53 23.08
N VAL A 105 -20.48 8.46 22.88
CA VAL A 105 -20.78 9.91 22.81
C VAL A 105 -21.05 10.35 21.35
N GLY A 106 -20.53 9.62 20.37
CA GLY A 106 -20.68 9.91 18.95
C GLY A 106 -19.73 10.97 18.43
N VAL A 107 -18.52 11.07 18.99
CA VAL A 107 -17.53 12.11 18.64
C VAL A 107 -16.15 11.54 18.34
N GLY A 108 -15.52 12.02 17.27
CA GLY A 108 -14.12 11.73 16.94
C GLY A 108 -13.13 12.59 17.72
N GLY A 109 -11.83 12.35 17.51
CA GLY A 109 -10.78 13.20 18.07
C GLY A 109 -10.28 12.81 19.48
N VAL A 110 -10.72 11.69 20.04
CA VAL A 110 -10.24 11.24 21.36
C VAL A 110 -8.81 10.72 21.23
N LEU A 111 -7.92 11.13 22.14
CA LEU A 111 -6.52 10.69 22.09
C LEU A 111 -6.40 9.19 22.41
N PRO A 112 -5.64 8.43 21.60
CA PRO A 112 -5.43 7.01 21.86
C PRO A 112 -4.59 6.78 23.11
N THR A 113 -4.84 5.63 23.75
CA THR A 113 -4.14 5.15 24.93
C THR A 113 -3.64 3.73 24.68
N PRO A 114 -2.66 3.23 25.47
CA PRO A 114 -2.25 1.83 25.41
C PRO A 114 -3.43 0.84 25.54
N ASP A 115 -4.44 1.16 26.35
CA ASP A 115 -5.64 0.32 26.50
C ASP A 115 -6.47 0.24 25.21
N HIS A 116 -6.55 1.33 24.44
CA HIS A 116 -7.21 1.30 23.13
C HIS A 116 -6.48 0.36 22.16
N VAL A 117 -5.14 0.45 22.07
CA VAL A 117 -4.35 -0.45 21.22
C VAL A 117 -4.44 -1.90 21.69
N LYS A 118 -4.40 -2.12 23.01
CA LYS A 118 -4.60 -3.44 23.61
C LYS A 118 -5.95 -4.03 23.22
N ARG A 119 -7.03 -3.23 23.26
CA ARG A 119 -8.36 -3.66 22.84
C ARG A 119 -8.38 -4.05 21.35
N ILE A 120 -7.76 -3.25 20.47
CA ILE A 120 -7.62 -3.60 19.04
C ILE A 120 -6.90 -4.94 18.88
N ALA A 121 -5.77 -5.14 19.59
CA ALA A 121 -4.98 -6.36 19.52
C ALA A 121 -5.75 -7.59 20.01
N GLN A 122 -6.49 -7.48 21.11
CA GLN A 122 -7.32 -8.55 21.64
C GLN A 122 -8.49 -8.91 20.70
N ILE A 123 -9.13 -7.92 20.08
CA ILE A 123 -10.17 -8.16 19.06
C ILE A 123 -9.53 -8.84 17.83
N ALA A 124 -8.38 -8.34 17.36
CA ALA A 124 -7.68 -8.96 16.24
C ALA A 124 -7.30 -10.42 16.53
N GLU A 125 -6.79 -10.71 17.74
CA GLU A 125 -6.43 -12.07 18.17
C GLU A 125 -7.65 -13.00 18.18
N ALA A 126 -8.76 -12.56 18.79
CA ALA A 126 -9.96 -13.36 19.01
C ALA A 126 -10.72 -13.73 17.73
N ASN A 127 -10.55 -12.98 16.64
CA ASN A 127 -11.37 -13.12 15.42
C ASN A 127 -10.56 -13.72 14.26
N PRO A 128 -10.81 -14.98 13.82
CA PRO A 128 -10.02 -15.64 12.77
C PRO A 128 -10.01 -14.92 11.41
N VAL A 129 -11.09 -14.21 11.06
CA VAL A 129 -11.18 -13.44 9.81
C VAL A 129 -10.17 -12.28 9.76
N VAL A 130 -9.70 -11.82 10.92
CA VAL A 130 -8.61 -10.85 11.04
C VAL A 130 -7.29 -11.64 11.04
N ALA A 131 -6.59 -11.63 9.91
CA ALA A 131 -5.36 -12.40 9.70
C ALA A 131 -4.13 -11.80 10.42
N GLY A 132 -4.19 -10.52 10.78
CA GLY A 132 -3.14 -9.83 11.53
C GLY A 132 -3.47 -8.36 11.75
N MET A 133 -2.52 -7.61 12.32
CA MET A 133 -2.75 -6.19 12.62
C MET A 133 -1.54 -5.28 12.40
N GLY A 134 -1.81 -4.08 11.92
CA GLY A 134 -0.96 -2.90 12.07
C GLY A 134 -1.24 -2.16 13.37
N ARG A 135 -0.77 -0.92 13.48
CA ARG A 135 -0.96 -0.09 14.68
C ARG A 135 -2.43 0.14 15.04
N GLY A 136 -3.28 0.36 14.04
CA GLY A 136 -4.69 0.76 14.21
C GLY A 136 -4.79 2.22 14.69
N LEU A 137 -4.25 2.50 15.87
CA LEU A 137 -4.14 3.81 16.51
C LEU A 137 -2.69 4.22 16.74
N LYS A 138 -2.42 5.54 16.75
CA LYS A 138 -1.07 6.09 16.96
C LYS A 138 -0.78 6.41 18.43
N LEU A 139 0.01 5.58 19.12
CA LEU A 139 0.61 6.00 20.39
C LEU A 139 1.80 6.93 20.18
N LYS A 140 2.13 7.72 21.21
CA LYS A 140 3.28 8.64 21.20
C LYS A 140 4.62 7.90 21.25
N ASN A 141 4.70 6.82 22.02
CA ASN A 141 5.91 6.02 22.18
C ASN A 141 5.79 4.76 21.30
N GLU A 142 6.68 4.64 20.33
CA GLU A 142 6.68 3.53 19.38
C GLU A 142 7.07 2.19 20.01
N VAL A 143 7.90 2.18 21.06
CA VAL A 143 8.24 0.94 21.78
C VAL A 143 7.03 0.43 22.53
N ASP A 144 6.33 1.31 23.26
CA ASP A 144 5.10 0.94 23.97
C ASP A 144 4.02 0.47 22.98
N GLN A 145 3.92 1.12 21.80
CA GLN A 145 3.05 0.67 20.72
C GLN A 145 3.35 -0.78 20.30
N ILE A 146 4.62 -1.09 20.05
CA ILE A 146 5.05 -2.42 19.61
C ILE A 146 4.80 -3.45 20.72
N ASP A 147 5.19 -3.15 21.95
CA ASP A 147 5.08 -4.07 23.09
C ASP A 147 3.62 -4.41 23.38
N VAL A 148 2.72 -3.42 23.41
CA VAL A 148 1.29 -3.67 23.61
C VAL A 148 0.71 -4.56 22.51
N MET A 149 1.11 -4.35 21.25
CA MET A 149 0.65 -5.20 20.14
C MET A 149 1.19 -6.63 20.28
N VAL A 150 2.48 -6.78 20.56
CA VAL A 150 3.16 -8.09 20.67
C VAL A 150 2.63 -8.91 21.83
N ASP A 151 2.39 -8.28 22.98
CA ASP A 151 1.92 -8.94 24.20
C ASP A 151 0.46 -9.42 24.10
N ASN A 152 -0.32 -8.87 23.17
CA ASN A 152 -1.76 -9.12 23.06
C ASN A 152 -2.20 -9.73 21.73
N CYS A 153 -1.30 -9.94 20.76
CA CYS A 153 -1.63 -10.57 19.49
C CYS A 153 -0.47 -11.42 18.94
N THR A 154 -0.74 -12.69 18.67
CA THR A 154 0.22 -13.69 18.16
C THR A 154 0.28 -13.76 16.64
N LYS A 155 -0.69 -13.12 15.97
CA LYS A 155 -0.80 -13.04 14.52
C LYS A 155 0.28 -12.14 13.91
N PRO A 156 0.50 -12.19 12.58
CA PRO A 156 1.32 -11.24 11.84
C PRO A 156 1.09 -9.78 12.24
N LEU A 157 2.19 -9.06 12.48
CA LEU A 157 2.17 -7.65 12.86
C LEU A 157 2.92 -6.79 11.85
N TYR A 158 2.49 -5.54 11.71
CA TYR A 158 3.32 -4.54 11.04
C TYR A 158 3.29 -3.18 11.74
N TYR A 159 4.45 -2.51 11.74
CA TYR A 159 4.62 -1.24 12.44
C TYR A 159 5.83 -0.48 11.88
N ALA A 160 5.87 0.84 12.08
CA ALA A 160 7.04 1.63 11.68
C ALA A 160 8.15 1.49 12.72
N VAL A 161 9.39 1.67 12.26
CA VAL A 161 10.62 1.74 13.05
C VAL A 161 11.31 3.05 12.67
N THR A 162 11.41 3.98 13.60
CA THR A 162 11.95 5.33 13.32
C THR A 162 13.10 5.75 14.24
N SER A 163 13.57 4.84 15.09
CA SER A 163 14.70 5.05 15.99
C SER A 163 15.51 3.76 16.21
N GLU A 164 16.77 3.91 16.65
CA GLU A 164 17.63 2.79 17.04
C GLU A 164 16.99 1.91 18.11
N ARG A 165 16.35 2.53 19.12
CA ARG A 165 15.65 1.78 20.19
C ARG A 165 14.53 0.90 19.62
N THR A 166 13.73 1.43 18.70
CA THR A 166 12.67 0.65 18.03
C THR A 166 13.22 -0.42 17.11
N LEU A 167 14.37 -0.18 16.47
CA LEU A 167 15.05 -1.16 15.61
C LEU A 167 15.55 -2.35 16.43
N GLU A 168 16.25 -2.11 17.54
CA GLU A 168 16.72 -3.19 18.41
C GLU A 168 15.55 -3.99 18.99
N ARG A 169 14.45 -3.33 19.35
CA ARG A 169 13.25 -4.03 19.80
C ARG A 169 12.64 -4.88 18.68
N ALA A 170 12.51 -4.35 17.47
CA ALA A 170 11.99 -5.09 16.32
C ALA A 170 12.85 -6.31 15.97
N LYS A 171 14.19 -6.22 16.06
CA LYS A 171 15.11 -7.36 15.86
C LYS A 171 14.86 -8.47 16.88
N GLN A 172 14.71 -8.13 18.15
CA GLN A 172 14.43 -9.12 19.20
C GLN A 172 13.10 -9.84 18.97
N ILE A 173 12.06 -9.09 18.63
CA ILE A 173 10.72 -9.64 18.37
C ILE A 173 10.77 -10.55 17.13
N TYR A 174 11.38 -10.10 16.04
CA TYR A 174 11.49 -10.87 14.81
C TYR A 174 12.27 -12.17 14.98
N GLN A 175 13.35 -12.16 15.77
CA GLN A 175 14.09 -13.38 16.09
C GLN A 175 13.24 -14.41 16.87
N GLN A 176 12.27 -13.94 17.67
CA GLN A 176 11.41 -14.81 18.47
C GLN A 176 10.16 -15.28 17.71
N ARG A 177 9.56 -14.40 16.89
CA ARG A 177 8.25 -14.61 16.26
C ARG A 177 8.33 -14.86 14.76
N GLY A 178 9.19 -14.14 14.04
CA GLY A 178 9.36 -14.25 12.59
C GLY A 178 8.14 -13.84 11.76
N LYS A 179 7.27 -12.97 12.30
CA LYS A 179 5.98 -12.58 11.68
C LYS A 179 5.77 -11.06 11.61
N GLU A 180 6.86 -10.30 11.69
CA GLU A 180 6.86 -8.85 11.74
C GLU A 180 7.20 -8.26 10.37
N MET A 181 6.49 -7.22 9.96
CA MET A 181 6.78 -6.42 8.78
C MET A 181 7.00 -4.97 9.19
N ILE A 182 8.03 -4.33 8.65
CA ILE A 182 8.35 -2.94 8.96
C ILE A 182 7.84 -2.03 7.84
N VAL A 183 6.89 -1.16 8.14
CA VAL A 183 6.27 -0.26 7.16
C VAL A 183 7.08 1.01 6.98
N PHE A 184 7.35 1.33 5.71
CA PHE A 184 7.90 2.61 5.27
C PHE A 184 7.04 3.21 4.17
N CYS A 185 6.65 4.48 4.36
CA CYS A 185 6.27 5.34 3.24
C CYS A 185 7.57 5.96 2.70
N LEU A 186 8.28 5.15 1.89
CA LEU A 186 9.67 5.43 1.51
C LEU A 186 9.76 6.63 0.56
N THR A 187 8.74 6.85 -0.25
CA THR A 187 8.70 7.93 -1.24
C THR A 187 7.67 9.00 -0.86
N ARG A 188 7.89 10.21 -1.37
CA ARG A 188 6.94 11.31 -1.45
C ARG A 188 6.60 11.50 -2.92
N PRO A 189 5.36 11.17 -3.33
CA PRO A 189 4.96 11.35 -4.71
C PRO A 189 4.97 12.83 -5.17
N PRO A 190 5.39 13.11 -6.42
CA PRO A 190 5.95 12.15 -7.38
C PRO A 190 7.47 11.96 -7.25
N LEU A 191 7.91 10.70 -7.15
CA LEU A 191 9.29 10.25 -7.42
C LEU A 191 10.40 10.96 -6.64
N GLU A 192 10.20 11.13 -5.33
CA GLU A 192 11.22 11.62 -4.40
C GLU A 192 11.30 10.70 -3.17
N VAL A 193 12.49 10.42 -2.65
CA VAL A 193 12.65 9.69 -1.39
C VAL A 193 12.24 10.57 -0.21
N ASN A 194 11.54 9.97 0.74
CA ASN A 194 11.21 10.58 2.01
C ASN A 194 12.41 10.50 2.96
N GLU A 195 13.23 11.53 2.97
CA GLU A 195 14.47 11.56 3.77
C GLU A 195 14.24 11.47 5.28
N ASN A 196 13.01 11.67 5.77
CA ASN A 196 12.68 11.43 7.18
C ASN A 196 12.75 9.93 7.56
N PHE A 197 12.71 9.04 6.58
CA PHE A 197 12.64 7.60 6.80
C PHE A 197 13.75 6.81 6.09
N SER A 198 14.50 7.43 5.18
CA SER A 198 15.48 6.76 4.33
C SER A 198 16.58 6.07 5.14
N ASP A 199 17.14 6.73 6.15
CA ASP A 199 18.15 6.13 7.04
C ASP A 199 17.60 4.93 7.83
N ASN A 200 16.37 5.04 8.34
CA ASN A 200 15.72 3.95 9.06
C ASN A 200 15.45 2.76 8.12
N PHE A 201 15.04 3.02 6.88
CA PHE A 201 14.84 2.01 5.85
C PHE A 201 16.13 1.23 5.58
N VAL A 202 17.25 1.92 5.35
CA VAL A 202 18.55 1.28 5.12
C VAL A 202 18.95 0.39 6.30
N GLN A 203 18.82 0.90 7.52
CA GLN A 203 19.15 0.15 8.74
C GLN A 203 18.28 -1.11 8.90
N VAL A 204 16.97 -0.99 8.65
CA VAL A 204 16.03 -2.12 8.74
C VAL A 204 16.32 -3.18 7.67
N VAL A 205 16.58 -2.78 6.43
CA VAL A 205 16.96 -3.72 5.36
C VAL A 205 18.25 -4.45 5.71
N ARG A 206 19.28 -3.74 6.15
CA ARG A 206 20.56 -4.34 6.56
C ARG A 206 20.39 -5.30 7.74
N ALA A 207 19.50 -4.98 8.68
CA ALA A 207 19.13 -5.85 9.80
C ALA A 207 18.36 -7.12 9.38
N GLY A 208 17.86 -7.19 8.14
CA GLY A 208 17.18 -8.38 7.61
C GLY A 208 15.71 -8.50 8.02
N LEU A 209 15.10 -7.41 8.50
CA LEU A 209 13.68 -7.36 8.85
C LEU A 209 12.83 -7.12 7.59
N PRO A 210 11.74 -7.89 7.34
CA PRO A 210 10.90 -7.72 6.16
C PRO A 210 10.38 -6.29 5.99
N VAL A 211 10.57 -5.71 4.81
CA VAL A 211 10.12 -4.34 4.52
C VAL A 211 8.81 -4.31 3.76
N PHE A 212 7.83 -3.65 4.35
CA PHE A 212 6.61 -3.20 3.69
C PHE A 212 6.89 -1.83 3.07
N ILE A 213 6.87 -1.77 1.75
CA ILE A 213 7.25 -0.57 0.99
C ILE A 213 5.98 0.06 0.44
N SER A 214 5.64 1.23 0.96
CA SER A 214 4.45 1.97 0.59
C SER A 214 4.82 3.25 -0.16
N ALA A 215 3.97 3.56 -1.13
CA ALA A 215 3.93 4.80 -1.88
C ALA A 215 2.46 5.19 -2.01
N MET A 216 2.12 6.46 -1.85
CA MET A 216 0.73 6.94 -1.90
C MET A 216 0.48 7.96 -3.01
N PRO A 217 0.77 7.67 -4.30
CA PRO A 217 0.34 8.55 -5.37
C PRO A 217 -1.17 8.75 -5.37
N MET A 218 -1.56 9.98 -5.65
CA MET A 218 -2.95 10.40 -5.68
C MET A 218 -3.28 10.91 -7.07
N ALA A 219 -4.21 10.23 -7.73
CA ALA A 219 -4.66 10.57 -9.07
C ALA A 219 -5.21 12.00 -9.10
N GLY A 220 -4.74 12.79 -10.07
CA GLY A 220 -5.08 14.21 -10.21
C GLY A 220 -4.24 15.17 -9.37
N ILE A 221 -3.34 14.66 -8.51
CA ILE A 221 -2.44 15.49 -7.69
C ILE A 221 -1.00 15.14 -7.99
N SER A 222 -0.59 13.90 -7.73
CA SER A 222 0.79 13.44 -7.87
C SER A 222 0.94 12.31 -8.90
N ALA A 223 -0.14 12.02 -9.64
CA ALA A 223 -0.17 11.08 -10.75
C ALA A 223 -1.34 11.42 -11.70
N PRO A 224 -1.36 10.92 -12.95
CA PRO A 224 -2.47 11.17 -13.86
C PRO A 224 -3.82 10.71 -13.32
N TYR A 225 -4.89 11.41 -13.69
CA TYR A 225 -6.26 11.07 -13.33
C TYR A 225 -6.84 9.91 -14.17
N CYS A 226 -6.20 8.74 -14.14
CA CYS A 226 -6.71 7.49 -14.70
C CYS A 226 -6.11 6.28 -13.96
N TYR A 227 -6.73 5.09 -14.10
CA TYR A 227 -6.24 3.87 -13.43
C TYR A 227 -4.79 3.54 -13.77
N ASN A 228 -4.46 3.38 -15.05
CA ASN A 228 -3.12 2.96 -15.47
C ASN A 228 -2.05 4.00 -15.08
N GLY A 229 -2.36 5.31 -15.14
CA GLY A 229 -1.42 6.36 -14.75
C GLY A 229 -1.07 6.34 -13.26
N VAL A 230 -2.07 6.29 -12.37
CA VAL A 230 -1.79 6.24 -10.92
C VAL A 230 -1.21 4.89 -10.49
N LEU A 231 -1.59 3.78 -11.13
CA LEU A 231 -0.96 2.47 -10.90
C LEU A 231 0.51 2.47 -11.32
N ALA A 232 0.86 3.03 -12.49
CA ALA A 232 2.24 3.06 -12.98
C ALA A 232 3.14 3.91 -12.06
N MET A 233 2.67 5.10 -11.64
CA MET A 233 3.40 5.94 -10.69
C MET A 233 3.60 5.24 -9.34
N THR A 234 2.56 4.59 -8.83
CA THR A 234 2.62 3.84 -7.56
C THR A 234 3.60 2.67 -7.66
N HIS A 235 3.54 1.94 -8.76
CA HIS A 235 4.40 0.80 -8.99
C HIS A 235 5.87 1.23 -9.13
N ALA A 236 6.16 2.30 -9.88
CA ALA A 236 7.51 2.83 -10.05
C ALA A 236 8.15 3.19 -8.70
N GLU A 237 7.44 3.93 -7.84
CA GLU A 237 7.97 4.32 -6.52
C GLU A 237 8.23 3.12 -5.59
N VAL A 238 7.35 2.12 -5.61
CA VAL A 238 7.57 0.91 -4.79
C VAL A 238 8.68 0.05 -5.38
N LEU A 239 8.79 -0.05 -6.72
CA LEU A 239 9.88 -0.74 -7.39
C LEU A 239 11.24 -0.11 -7.07
N PHE A 240 11.34 1.21 -6.98
CA PHE A 240 12.54 1.88 -6.49
C PHE A 240 12.95 1.39 -5.10
N GLY A 241 11.98 1.32 -4.17
CA GLY A 241 12.24 0.79 -2.82
C GLY A 241 12.65 -0.69 -2.82
N ILE A 242 12.02 -1.52 -3.67
CA ILE A 242 12.37 -2.94 -3.80
C ILE A 242 13.80 -3.08 -4.34
N CYS A 243 14.15 -2.35 -5.40
CA CYS A 243 15.51 -2.36 -5.96
C CYS A 243 16.52 -1.94 -4.89
N THR A 244 16.27 -0.83 -4.20
CA THR A 244 17.12 -0.36 -3.09
C THR A 244 17.32 -1.46 -2.04
N ALA A 245 16.25 -2.13 -1.61
CA ALA A 245 16.34 -3.21 -0.64
C ALA A 245 17.16 -4.41 -1.15
N GLN A 246 16.95 -4.82 -2.41
CA GLN A 246 17.66 -5.95 -3.02
C GLN A 246 19.14 -5.65 -3.29
N LEU A 247 19.50 -4.39 -3.54
CA LEU A 247 20.90 -3.99 -3.70
C LEU A 247 21.63 -3.86 -2.37
N LEU A 248 20.95 -3.40 -1.32
CA LEU A 248 21.48 -3.39 0.04
C LEU A 248 21.62 -4.80 0.61
N ARG A 249 20.65 -5.67 0.31
CA ARG A 249 20.58 -7.05 0.80
C ARG A 249 19.86 -7.96 -0.22
N PRO A 250 20.58 -8.65 -1.10
CA PRO A 250 20.00 -9.60 -2.04
C PRO A 250 19.20 -10.70 -1.33
N GLY A 251 18.01 -11.04 -1.84
CA GLY A 251 17.14 -12.04 -1.23
C GLY A 251 16.26 -11.51 -0.10
N HIS A 252 16.25 -10.20 0.14
CA HIS A 252 15.48 -9.60 1.23
C HIS A 252 13.97 -9.70 0.98
N THR A 253 13.18 -9.93 2.03
CA THR A 253 11.72 -9.98 1.91
C THR A 253 11.17 -8.58 1.72
N CYS A 254 10.58 -8.32 0.55
CA CYS A 254 9.95 -7.05 0.22
C CYS A 254 8.46 -7.26 -0.06
N ILE A 255 7.62 -6.48 0.62
CA ILE A 255 6.17 -6.46 0.41
C ILE A 255 5.82 -5.20 -0.37
N HIS A 256 5.24 -5.37 -1.56
CA HIS A 256 4.74 -4.27 -2.35
C HIS A 256 3.43 -3.75 -1.75
N ALA A 257 3.48 -2.58 -1.12
CA ALA A 257 2.37 -2.02 -0.36
C ALA A 257 1.96 -0.62 -0.82
N GLY A 258 1.97 -0.43 -2.14
CA GLY A 258 1.34 0.72 -2.81
C GLY A 258 -0.02 1.07 -2.21
N PHE A 259 -0.32 2.36 -2.22
CA PHE A 259 -1.58 2.91 -1.76
C PHE A 259 -2.09 3.95 -2.77
N PRO A 260 -2.42 3.51 -3.99
CA PRO A 260 -2.94 4.42 -5.00
C PRO A 260 -4.30 4.96 -4.52
N THR A 261 -4.46 6.29 -4.59
CA THR A 261 -5.69 6.99 -4.16
C THR A 261 -6.20 7.91 -5.27
N ILE A 262 -7.42 8.41 -5.10
CA ILE A 262 -8.08 9.30 -6.05
C ILE A 262 -8.39 10.61 -5.31
N ALA A 263 -7.82 11.73 -5.77
CA ALA A 263 -8.19 13.03 -5.23
C ALA A 263 -9.60 13.38 -5.70
N ASP A 264 -10.38 13.98 -4.81
CA ASP A 264 -11.69 14.50 -5.17
C ASP A 264 -11.76 16.00 -4.88
N PRO A 265 -11.85 16.86 -5.91
CA PRO A 265 -11.98 18.30 -5.73
C PRO A 265 -13.17 18.71 -4.85
N ARG A 266 -14.22 17.88 -4.77
CA ARG A 266 -15.40 18.13 -3.91
C ARG A 266 -15.10 18.01 -2.42
N PHE A 267 -13.98 17.35 -2.08
CA PHE A 267 -13.50 17.15 -0.71
C PHE A 267 -12.12 17.81 -0.53
N GLU A 268 -11.93 19.00 -1.11
CA GLU A 268 -10.68 19.77 -0.99
C GLU A 268 -9.44 18.99 -1.48
N TYR A 269 -9.62 18.16 -2.52
CA TYR A 269 -8.60 17.28 -3.08
C TYR A 269 -8.05 16.24 -2.09
N ASN A 270 -8.76 15.96 -0.99
CA ASN A 270 -8.43 14.84 -0.12
C ASN A 270 -8.68 13.49 -0.83
N PRO A 271 -7.99 12.42 -0.41
CA PRO A 271 -8.28 11.08 -0.89
C PRO A 271 -9.74 10.71 -0.62
N ASN A 272 -10.44 10.31 -1.68
CA ASN A 272 -11.81 9.84 -1.56
C ASN A 272 -11.86 8.32 -1.32
N TYR A 273 -11.96 7.95 -0.05
CA TYR A 273 -12.12 6.55 0.38
C TYR A 273 -13.59 6.11 0.31
N GLY A 274 -13.83 4.79 0.30
CA GLY A 274 -15.20 4.23 0.16
C GLY A 274 -15.68 4.08 -1.29
N LEU A 275 -14.94 4.63 -2.26
CA LEU A 275 -15.27 4.47 -3.68
C LEU A 275 -15.00 3.04 -4.16
N LYS A 276 -15.93 2.50 -4.96
CA LYS A 276 -15.70 1.25 -5.72
C LYS A 276 -14.44 1.33 -6.58
N SER A 277 -14.22 2.49 -7.21
CA SER A 277 -13.02 2.74 -8.02
C SER A 277 -11.73 2.71 -7.19
N HIS A 278 -11.75 3.24 -5.97
CA HIS A 278 -10.60 3.15 -5.05
C HIS A 278 -10.32 1.70 -4.63
N PHE A 279 -11.36 0.90 -4.35
CA PHE A 279 -11.19 -0.52 -4.02
C PHE A 279 -10.66 -1.31 -5.22
N MET A 280 -11.23 -1.10 -6.41
CA MET A 280 -10.72 -1.73 -7.63
C MET A 280 -9.30 -1.31 -7.95
N LEU A 281 -8.95 -0.05 -7.76
CA LEU A 281 -7.60 0.46 -7.98
C LEU A 281 -6.56 -0.30 -7.12
N ASN A 282 -6.86 -0.52 -5.85
CA ASN A 282 -5.99 -1.30 -4.96
C ASN A 282 -5.99 -2.80 -5.31
N LEU A 283 -7.12 -3.38 -5.70
CA LEU A 283 -7.16 -4.77 -6.17
C LEU A 283 -6.34 -4.97 -7.45
N LEU A 284 -6.42 -4.04 -8.40
CA LEU A 284 -5.63 -4.07 -9.64
C LEU A 284 -4.12 -4.04 -9.35
N GLN A 285 -3.68 -3.20 -8.41
CA GLN A 285 -2.30 -3.22 -7.93
C GLN A 285 -1.95 -4.57 -7.27
N ALA A 286 -2.86 -5.18 -6.50
CA ALA A 286 -2.65 -6.51 -5.95
C ALA A 286 -2.45 -7.55 -7.06
N HIS A 287 -3.30 -7.57 -8.09
CA HIS A 287 -3.19 -8.50 -9.21
C HIS A 287 -1.90 -8.33 -10.00
N LEU A 288 -1.48 -7.09 -10.29
CA LEU A 288 -0.18 -6.82 -10.91
C LEU A 288 0.95 -7.46 -10.10
N ASN A 289 0.98 -7.22 -8.80
CA ASN A 289 2.02 -7.74 -7.93
C ASN A 289 1.98 -9.28 -7.82
N LEU A 290 0.77 -9.85 -7.77
CA LEU A 290 0.56 -11.31 -7.78
C LEU A 290 1.09 -11.95 -9.08
N ILE A 291 0.91 -11.31 -10.24
CA ILE A 291 1.45 -11.75 -11.52
C ILE A 291 2.99 -11.68 -11.53
N LEU A 292 3.56 -10.68 -10.86
CA LEU A 292 5.01 -10.54 -10.67
C LEU A 292 5.57 -11.45 -9.57
N ASP A 293 4.72 -12.25 -8.91
CA ASP A 293 5.05 -13.13 -7.78
C ASP A 293 5.57 -12.39 -6.54
N LEU A 294 5.10 -11.17 -6.30
CA LEU A 294 5.49 -10.35 -5.16
C LEU A 294 4.47 -10.45 -4.01
N PRO A 295 4.92 -10.59 -2.75
CA PRO A 295 4.08 -10.32 -1.59
C PRO A 295 3.45 -8.92 -1.70
N THR A 296 2.14 -8.80 -1.48
CA THR A 296 1.41 -7.55 -1.74
C THR A 296 0.40 -7.25 -0.66
N PHE A 297 0.38 -6.01 -0.21
CA PHE A 297 -0.46 -5.58 0.91
C PHE A 297 -1.13 -4.24 0.60
N GLN A 298 -2.27 -4.31 -0.07
CA GLN A 298 -3.01 -3.15 -0.58
C GLN A 298 -4.03 -2.63 0.46
N SER A 299 -4.72 -1.55 0.15
CA SER A 299 -5.74 -0.95 1.02
C SER A 299 -7.16 -1.18 0.50
N GLY A 300 -8.12 -1.37 1.40
CA GLY A 300 -9.52 -1.56 1.01
C GLY A 300 -10.49 -1.40 2.19
N CYS A 301 -11.79 -1.46 1.90
CA CYS A 301 -12.88 -1.40 2.90
C CYS A 301 -12.89 -0.11 3.76
N THR A 302 -12.27 0.95 3.25
CA THR A 302 -12.17 2.27 3.86
C THR A 302 -13.43 3.10 3.59
N THR A 303 -13.63 4.18 4.34
CA THR A 303 -14.77 5.12 4.15
C THR A 303 -14.33 6.54 4.50
N ASN A 304 -15.05 7.54 3.98
CA ASN A 304 -14.91 8.93 4.39
C ASN A 304 -15.91 9.35 5.48
N GLU A 305 -16.88 8.49 5.78
CA GLU A 305 -17.92 8.79 6.78
C GLU A 305 -17.30 9.14 8.13
N GLU A 306 -17.78 10.22 8.75
CA GLU A 306 -17.31 10.67 10.06
C GLU A 306 -17.81 9.77 11.20
N HIS A 307 -18.97 9.15 11.01
CA HIS A 307 -19.65 8.31 11.98
C HIS A 307 -19.78 6.87 11.45
N PRO A 308 -19.98 5.86 12.32
CA PRO A 308 -20.25 4.48 11.91
C PRO A 308 -21.68 4.33 11.36
N THR A 309 -21.98 5.04 10.27
CA THR A 309 -23.27 5.04 9.58
C THR A 309 -23.50 3.75 8.79
N GLU A 310 -24.72 3.54 8.31
CA GLU A 310 -25.01 2.46 7.36
C GLU A 310 -24.12 2.54 6.12
N ARG A 311 -23.84 3.76 5.63
CA ARG A 311 -22.90 3.97 4.51
C ARG A 311 -21.49 3.52 4.84
N ALA A 312 -21.01 3.82 6.05
CA ALA A 312 -19.68 3.39 6.51
C ALA A 312 -19.54 1.86 6.56
N LEU A 313 -20.63 1.15 6.85
CA LEU A 313 -20.71 -0.31 6.86
C LEU A 313 -20.87 -0.88 5.45
N ASP A 314 -21.64 -0.23 4.57
CA ASP A 314 -21.80 -0.61 3.18
C ASP A 314 -20.49 -0.48 2.38
N ASP A 315 -19.71 0.57 2.62
CA ASP A 315 -18.37 0.71 2.04
C ASP A 315 -17.45 -0.44 2.48
N ALA A 316 -17.54 -0.88 3.74
CA ALA A 316 -16.79 -2.02 4.25
C ALA A 316 -17.24 -3.34 3.60
N ARG A 317 -18.56 -3.58 3.51
CA ARG A 317 -19.17 -4.73 2.84
C ARG A 317 -18.75 -4.80 1.38
N THR A 318 -18.88 -3.69 0.66
CA THR A 318 -18.49 -3.57 -0.75
C THR A 318 -17.02 -3.90 -0.95
N GLY A 319 -16.12 -3.32 -0.13
CA GLY A 319 -14.69 -3.60 -0.22
C GLY A 319 -14.36 -5.08 0.03
N GLN A 320 -14.96 -5.68 1.05
CA GLN A 320 -14.74 -7.09 1.41
C GLN A 320 -15.32 -8.04 0.35
N ALA A 321 -16.51 -7.75 -0.19
CA ALA A 321 -17.12 -8.54 -1.25
C ALA A 321 -16.28 -8.51 -2.53
N LEU A 322 -15.80 -7.33 -2.96
CA LEU A 322 -14.90 -7.19 -4.11
C LEU A 322 -13.60 -7.99 -3.90
N CYS A 323 -13.01 -7.92 -2.70
CA CYS A 323 -11.84 -8.72 -2.35
C CYS A 323 -12.11 -10.23 -2.48
N LYS A 324 -13.26 -10.72 -1.98
CA LYS A 324 -13.65 -12.14 -2.10
C LYS A 324 -13.93 -12.56 -3.54
N LYS A 325 -14.50 -11.68 -4.37
CA LYS A 325 -14.81 -11.93 -5.79
C LYS A 325 -13.55 -12.01 -6.67
N TYR A 326 -12.62 -11.08 -6.51
CA TYR A 326 -11.45 -10.97 -7.38
C TYR A 326 -10.19 -11.61 -6.80
N GLY A 327 -10.18 -11.92 -5.51
CA GLY A 327 -9.03 -12.50 -4.83
C GLY A 327 -7.91 -11.48 -4.59
N PHE A 328 -7.12 -11.73 -3.55
CA PHE A 328 -6.06 -10.80 -3.12
C PHE A 328 -5.02 -11.54 -2.28
N HIS A 329 -3.92 -10.87 -1.94
CA HIS A 329 -2.96 -11.40 -0.97
C HIS A 329 -3.28 -10.88 0.44
N MET A 330 -2.94 -9.62 0.73
CA MET A 330 -3.27 -8.98 2.00
C MET A 330 -3.98 -7.64 1.76
N MET A 331 -4.97 -7.31 2.60
CA MET A 331 -5.72 -6.05 2.55
C MET A 331 -5.79 -5.36 3.91
N ARG A 332 -5.24 -4.15 4.01
CA ARG A 332 -5.21 -3.33 5.24
C ARG A 332 -6.32 -2.28 5.23
N HIS A 333 -6.50 -1.65 6.39
CA HIS A 333 -7.57 -0.68 6.65
C HIS A 333 -8.97 -1.30 6.63
N SER A 334 -9.05 -2.63 6.65
CA SER A 334 -10.27 -3.39 6.41
C SER A 334 -11.33 -3.27 7.52
N PHE A 335 -10.94 -2.70 8.67
CA PHE A 335 -11.76 -2.62 9.88
C PHE A 335 -11.55 -1.30 10.63
N GLY A 336 -12.62 -0.74 11.18
CA GLY A 336 -12.59 0.30 12.22
C GLY A 336 -12.41 1.75 11.77
N PHE A 337 -11.78 2.03 10.63
CA PHE A 337 -11.49 3.43 10.22
C PHE A 337 -12.72 4.22 9.79
N LEU A 338 -12.72 5.51 10.16
CA LEU A 338 -13.66 6.57 9.83
C LEU A 338 -12.92 7.84 9.43
N ARG A 339 -13.66 8.86 8.96
CA ARG A 339 -13.19 10.23 8.67
C ARG A 339 -11.84 10.27 7.97
N HIS A 340 -11.76 9.74 6.75
CA HIS A 340 -10.51 9.72 5.97
C HIS A 340 -9.32 9.05 6.67
N LEU A 341 -9.59 7.95 7.40
CA LEU A 341 -8.61 7.22 8.23
C LEU A 341 -8.09 7.99 9.46
N VAL A 342 -8.76 9.09 9.85
CA VAL A 342 -8.34 9.93 10.98
C VAL A 342 -8.85 9.39 12.32
N ASP A 343 -10.03 8.77 12.34
CA ASP A 343 -10.57 8.14 13.55
C ASP A 343 -10.66 6.62 13.41
N PHE A 344 -10.57 5.94 14.55
CA PHE A 344 -10.84 4.51 14.68
C PHE A 344 -12.03 4.28 15.61
N SER A 345 -13.08 3.61 15.11
CA SER A 345 -14.27 3.19 15.86
C SER A 345 -14.20 1.71 16.18
N PHE A 346 -14.42 1.36 17.45
CA PHE A 346 -14.48 -0.04 17.87
C PHE A 346 -15.79 -0.69 17.42
N ALA A 347 -16.92 0.04 17.48
CA ALA A 347 -18.20 -0.45 16.99
C ALA A 347 -18.14 -0.78 15.50
N LYS A 348 -17.52 0.09 14.67
CA LYS A 348 -17.30 -0.19 13.25
C LYS A 348 -16.34 -1.36 13.03
N MET A 349 -15.29 -1.50 13.84
CA MET A 349 -14.38 -2.64 13.75
C MET A 349 -15.12 -3.96 13.95
N GLU A 350 -15.90 -4.09 15.03
CA GLU A 350 -16.67 -5.30 15.35
C GLU A 350 -17.75 -5.57 14.30
N ALA A 351 -18.43 -4.53 13.80
CA ALA A 351 -19.41 -4.67 12.72
C ALA A 351 -18.76 -5.13 11.41
N ALA A 352 -17.64 -4.53 11.01
CA ALA A 352 -16.91 -4.91 9.79
C ALA A 352 -16.31 -6.33 9.88
N ILE A 353 -15.99 -6.82 11.09
CA ILE A 353 -15.59 -8.21 11.30
C ILE A 353 -16.76 -9.16 11.02
N ARG A 354 -17.95 -8.89 11.57
CA ARG A 354 -19.16 -9.71 11.28
C ARG A 354 -19.49 -9.71 9.79
N ILE A 355 -19.41 -8.55 9.15
CA ILE A 355 -19.59 -8.44 7.69
C ILE A 355 -18.56 -9.31 6.98
N ALA A 356 -17.28 -9.30 7.38
CA ALA A 356 -16.25 -10.09 6.73
C ALA A 356 -16.48 -11.61 6.86
N GLU A 357 -17.14 -12.06 7.93
CA GLU A 357 -17.50 -13.46 8.14
C GLU A 357 -18.67 -13.90 7.24
N GLU A 358 -19.65 -13.01 7.04
CA GLU A 358 -20.91 -13.33 6.36
C GLU A 358 -20.88 -13.01 4.85
N VAL A 359 -20.20 -11.93 4.44
CA VAL A 359 -20.27 -11.41 3.07
C VAL A 359 -19.70 -12.41 2.06
N THR A 360 -20.33 -12.54 0.91
CA THR A 360 -19.93 -13.46 -0.14
C THR A 360 -19.42 -12.72 -1.39
N ALA A 361 -18.78 -13.45 -2.30
CA ALA A 361 -18.34 -12.90 -3.57
C ALA A 361 -19.51 -12.42 -4.46
N ASP A 362 -20.69 -13.02 -4.31
CA ASP A 362 -21.89 -12.69 -5.08
C ASP A 362 -22.52 -11.35 -4.69
N GLU A 363 -22.24 -10.87 -3.47
CA GLU A 363 -22.65 -9.54 -3.00
C GLU A 363 -21.78 -8.40 -3.56
N ALA A 364 -20.68 -8.72 -4.25
CA ALA A 364 -19.81 -7.70 -4.80
C ALA A 364 -20.50 -6.96 -5.95
N PRO A 365 -20.53 -5.62 -5.94
CA PRO A 365 -21.21 -4.87 -6.98
C PRO A 365 -20.58 -5.14 -8.34
N ASP A 366 -21.36 -4.92 -9.38
CA ASP A 366 -20.82 -4.86 -10.73
C ASP A 366 -19.88 -3.67 -10.86
N VAL A 367 -18.71 -3.93 -11.47
CA VAL A 367 -17.74 -2.90 -11.80
C VAL A 367 -17.29 -3.09 -13.23
N LYS A 368 -17.30 -2.00 -14.00
CA LYS A 368 -16.73 -1.99 -15.33
C LYS A 368 -15.21 -2.09 -15.22
N MET A 369 -14.66 -3.17 -15.76
CA MET A 369 -13.23 -3.41 -15.73
C MET A 369 -12.47 -2.36 -16.55
N PRO A 370 -11.42 -1.73 -15.99
CA PRO A 370 -10.68 -0.72 -16.71
C PRO A 370 -9.81 -1.34 -17.79
N ILE A 371 -9.66 -0.59 -18.88
CA ILE A 371 -8.73 -0.87 -19.96
C ILE A 371 -7.69 0.23 -20.03
N TYR A 372 -6.64 -0.01 -20.80
CA TYR A 372 -5.55 0.96 -20.95
C TYR A 372 -6.02 2.28 -21.57
N ASP A 373 -5.64 3.40 -20.94
CA ASP A 373 -5.87 4.75 -21.44
C ASP A 373 -4.52 5.40 -21.80
N GLU A 374 -4.25 5.58 -23.09
CA GLU A 374 -2.99 6.13 -23.60
C GLU A 374 -2.69 7.52 -23.05
N ARG A 375 -3.74 8.30 -22.73
CA ARG A 375 -3.61 9.64 -22.13
C ARG A 375 -2.89 9.63 -20.79
N GLY A 376 -2.90 8.49 -20.08
CA GLY A 376 -2.17 8.32 -18.82
C GLY A 376 -0.66 8.51 -19.00
N MET A 377 -0.07 7.84 -19.99
CA MET A 377 1.36 7.98 -20.28
C MET A 377 1.70 9.30 -20.97
N GLU A 378 0.82 9.81 -21.84
CA GLU A 378 0.99 11.16 -22.41
C GLU A 378 1.03 12.23 -21.31
N SER A 379 0.20 12.09 -20.28
CA SER A 379 0.18 12.96 -19.11
C SER A 379 1.50 12.86 -18.33
N ILE A 380 1.99 11.65 -18.05
CA ILE A 380 3.29 11.43 -17.38
C ILE A 380 4.44 12.07 -18.15
N GLN A 381 4.49 11.88 -19.46
CA GLN A 381 5.55 12.42 -20.31
C GLN A 381 5.52 13.96 -20.39
N ARG A 382 4.32 14.55 -20.38
CA ARG A 382 4.13 15.99 -20.44
C ARG A 382 4.38 16.69 -19.10
N VAL A 383 3.81 16.16 -18.02
CA VAL A 383 3.86 16.77 -16.68
C VAL A 383 5.17 16.44 -15.97
N GLY A 384 5.71 15.25 -16.18
CA GLY A 384 6.94 14.80 -15.55
C GLY A 384 6.82 14.76 -14.02
N LEU A 385 7.75 15.42 -13.34
CA LEU A 385 7.83 15.52 -11.88
C LEU A 385 6.88 16.58 -11.28
N GLY A 386 6.04 17.21 -12.11
CA GLY A 386 5.07 18.21 -11.68
C GLY A 386 3.85 17.62 -10.97
N MET A 387 2.99 18.52 -10.50
CA MET A 387 1.67 18.16 -9.98
C MET A 387 0.66 18.08 -11.14
N TYR A 388 -0.33 17.19 -11.01
CA TYR A 388 -1.29 16.84 -12.04
C TYR A 388 -2.63 17.59 -11.90
N MET A 389 -2.72 18.61 -11.03
CA MET A 389 -3.97 19.35 -10.78
C MET A 389 -4.50 20.04 -12.04
N ASP A 390 -3.60 20.71 -12.76
CA ASP A 390 -3.91 21.45 -13.99
C ASP A 390 -3.73 20.60 -15.25
N ASP A 391 -3.48 19.29 -15.08
CA ASP A 391 -3.33 18.39 -16.21
C ASP A 391 -4.66 18.24 -16.96
N SER A 392 -4.62 18.23 -18.29
CA SER A 392 -5.83 18.20 -19.11
C SER A 392 -6.68 16.96 -18.84
N LEU A 393 -6.06 15.83 -18.50
CA LEU A 393 -6.76 14.61 -18.12
C LEU A 393 -7.49 14.79 -16.79
N THR A 394 -6.89 15.47 -15.82
CA THR A 394 -7.53 15.80 -14.54
C THR A 394 -8.68 16.78 -14.74
N THR A 395 -8.44 17.90 -15.41
CA THR A 395 -9.45 18.96 -15.58
C THR A 395 -10.67 18.49 -16.39
N ALA A 396 -10.46 17.58 -17.35
CA ALA A 396 -11.54 16.99 -18.14
C ALA A 396 -12.43 16.02 -17.34
N ASN A 397 -11.97 15.56 -16.16
CA ASN A 397 -12.66 14.58 -15.33
C ASN A 397 -13.06 15.15 -13.94
N ILE A 398 -13.07 16.47 -13.76
CA ILE A 398 -13.56 17.09 -12.52
C ILE A 398 -15.02 16.69 -12.29
N GLY A 399 -15.31 16.16 -11.10
CA GLY A 399 -16.63 15.67 -10.72
C GLY A 399 -16.92 14.22 -11.13
N CYS A 400 -16.07 13.62 -11.96
CA CYS A 400 -16.12 12.20 -12.30
C CYS A 400 -15.21 11.41 -11.34
N VAL A 401 -15.62 10.22 -10.96
CA VAL A 401 -14.72 9.19 -10.40
C VAL A 401 -14.32 8.24 -11.53
N PHE A 402 -13.15 7.58 -11.44
CA PHE A 402 -12.53 6.81 -12.55
C PHE A 402 -13.49 5.93 -13.36
N VAL A 403 -14.58 5.45 -12.76
CA VAL A 403 -15.77 4.97 -13.46
C VAL A 403 -16.99 5.21 -12.55
N ASP A 404 -18.16 5.43 -13.16
CA ASP A 404 -19.48 5.28 -12.53
C ASP A 404 -19.85 3.80 -12.32
#